data_AF-A0A2K3J5T6-F1
#
_entry.id   AF-A0A2K3J5T6-F1
#
_cell.length_a   1.000
_cell.length_b   1.000
_cell.length_c   1.000
_cell.angle_alpha   90.00
_cell.angle_beta   90.00
_cell.angle_gamma   90.00
#
_symmetry.space_group_name_H-M   'P 1'
#
loop_
_entity.id
_entity.type
_entity.pdbx_description
1 polymer ?
#
loop_
_entity_poly.entity_id
_entity_poly.type
_entity_poly.pdbx_seq_one_letter_code
_entity_poly.pdbx_strand_id
1 'polypeptide(L)'
;MLYTNILFIILILMSFDKVNKFLETANSNSLFRTRRTALNYYFALHNINDPDEYFKDTRLLNKKDELKLKDKYLEDIESFILYLKKENIAKGESTYKNYKSAVKQFFEEYHIEFKDSEWKKINKLIPVNGKVFNDLPLDKEKIRLILSNADSMLKAFALTIAHSGQREEDLSNIELSDLHLEENPPRINNDKLNTTTKRRRPYFYITNETKNAIEDWLKQRNRYIEYHRKISNLPIKYERSNKLFPLSIGRIRNRWNKLLKDVDLDEISKINGKIYYKYRLYNLKSYFRSYLNNKDLAEYLIGHVDISNRYYKKNEKEIKEDYLKFSTNLLIYTDTNITKDTIEHRKHIEEIKKRVKNTEQVNSELNENIKNLEEKFASIEKILTDELRSQINPFWWKDLPQEEIEAKVKLTQEEEDYVDRIQQEELDKHNKRMLELIKKPKYKGYKLKMIDGRYYFVEDRKYTAEDFIKADFNDRIVNMFSKLSDEEIHKLIEQAKKMKKLKSGEIDPIKMIKKIKNDTIRKQKMKK
;
A
#
# COMPACT_ATOMS: atom_id res chain seq x y z
N MET A 1 -8.78 -48.41 -27.13
CA MET A 1 -7.66 -49.33 -26.84
C MET A 1 -6.52 -48.69 -26.03
N LEU A 2 -6.00 -47.49 -26.38
CA LEU A 2 -4.91 -46.86 -25.59
C LEU A 2 -5.28 -46.59 -24.12
N TYR A 3 -6.49 -46.10 -23.84
CA TYR A 3 -6.91 -45.78 -22.46
C TYR A 3 -7.05 -47.01 -21.54
N THR A 4 -7.51 -48.14 -22.08
CA THR A 4 -7.66 -49.40 -21.33
C THR A 4 -6.29 -50.03 -21.05
N ASN A 5 -5.34 -49.97 -21.99
CA ASN A 5 -3.97 -50.41 -21.76
C ASN A 5 -3.25 -49.52 -20.73
N ILE A 6 -3.46 -48.20 -20.76
CA ILE A 6 -2.84 -47.29 -19.79
C ILE A 6 -3.32 -47.57 -18.36
N LEU A 7 -4.62 -47.82 -18.14
CA LEU A 7 -5.16 -48.14 -16.81
C LEU A 7 -4.64 -49.48 -16.28
N PHE A 8 -4.52 -50.49 -17.14
CA PHE A 8 -3.96 -51.80 -16.78
C PHE A 8 -2.47 -51.69 -16.43
N ILE A 9 -1.70 -50.96 -17.23
CA ILE A 9 -0.28 -50.68 -16.97
C ILE A 9 -0.10 -49.86 -15.69
N ILE A 10 -0.99 -48.90 -15.38
CA ILE A 10 -0.95 -48.15 -14.12
C ILE A 10 -1.07 -49.07 -12.89
N LEU A 11 -1.96 -50.06 -12.95
CA LEU A 11 -2.16 -51.01 -11.84
C LEU A 11 -0.97 -51.96 -11.68
N ILE A 12 -0.40 -52.43 -12.80
CA ILE A 12 0.78 -53.31 -12.82
C ILE A 12 2.04 -52.56 -12.36
N LEU A 13 2.22 -51.30 -12.75
CA LEU A 13 3.40 -50.55 -12.34
C LEU A 13 3.47 -50.25 -10.84
N MET A 14 2.31 -50.28 -10.16
CA MET A 14 2.25 -50.16 -8.69
C MET A 14 2.57 -51.47 -7.97
N SER A 15 2.75 -52.60 -8.65
CA SER A 15 3.17 -53.86 -8.02
C SER A 15 4.68 -54.08 -8.02
N PHE A 16 5.48 -53.20 -8.65
CA PHE A 16 6.94 -53.33 -8.67
C PHE A 16 7.63 -52.50 -7.58
N ASP A 17 8.36 -53.18 -6.71
CA ASP A 17 8.99 -52.60 -5.53
C ASP A 17 9.98 -51.48 -5.87
N LYS A 18 10.83 -51.65 -6.90
CA LYS A 18 11.81 -50.61 -7.27
C LYS A 18 11.16 -49.36 -7.86
N VAL A 19 10.08 -49.51 -8.63
CA VAL A 19 9.31 -48.36 -9.15
C VAL A 19 8.69 -47.60 -7.99
N ASN A 20 8.03 -48.30 -7.07
CA ASN A 20 7.43 -47.69 -5.88
C ASN A 20 8.49 -46.99 -5.02
N LYS A 21 9.60 -47.66 -4.73
CA LYS A 21 10.72 -47.08 -3.96
C LYS A 21 11.25 -45.81 -4.61
N PHE A 22 11.45 -45.79 -5.94
CA PHE A 22 11.86 -44.59 -6.66
C PHE A 22 10.80 -43.48 -6.58
N LEU A 23 9.52 -43.81 -6.73
CA LEU A 23 8.44 -42.84 -6.63
C LEU A 23 8.31 -42.27 -5.21
N GLU A 24 8.55 -43.07 -4.17
CA GLU A 24 8.57 -42.67 -2.76
C GLU A 24 9.71 -41.70 -2.43
N THR A 25 10.82 -41.71 -3.19
CA THR A 25 11.87 -40.68 -3.03
C THR A 25 11.39 -39.27 -3.44
N ALA A 26 10.20 -39.13 -4.04
CA ALA A 26 9.65 -37.84 -4.39
C ALA A 26 9.22 -37.06 -3.15
N ASN A 27 9.92 -35.95 -2.88
CA ASN A 27 9.63 -35.03 -1.78
C ASN A 27 8.33 -34.21 -1.90
N SER A 28 7.52 -34.44 -2.93
CA SER A 28 6.23 -33.77 -3.11
C SER A 28 5.28 -34.57 -3.98
N ASN A 29 3.97 -34.44 -3.73
CA ASN A 29 2.93 -35.07 -4.54
C ASN A 29 2.98 -34.65 -6.01
N SER A 30 3.42 -33.43 -6.30
CA SER A 30 3.58 -32.95 -7.69
C SER A 30 4.71 -33.67 -8.41
N LEU A 31 5.86 -33.82 -7.74
CA LEU A 31 7.00 -34.58 -8.27
C LEU A 31 6.65 -36.06 -8.43
N PHE A 32 5.99 -36.66 -7.45
CA PHE A 32 5.48 -38.04 -7.50
C PHE A 32 4.61 -38.25 -8.76
N ARG A 33 3.59 -37.40 -8.94
CA ARG A 33 2.69 -37.49 -10.11
C ARG A 33 3.44 -37.31 -11.43
N THR A 34 4.39 -36.38 -11.47
CA THR A 34 5.20 -36.11 -12.68
C THR A 34 6.06 -37.32 -13.03
N ARG A 35 6.79 -37.87 -12.05
CA ARG A 35 7.63 -39.07 -12.23
C ARG A 35 6.80 -40.27 -12.66
N ARG A 36 5.72 -40.56 -11.93
CA ARG A 36 4.79 -41.65 -12.25
C ARG A 36 4.25 -41.53 -13.67
N THR A 37 3.78 -40.34 -14.06
CA THR A 37 3.22 -40.13 -15.39
C THR A 37 4.28 -40.33 -16.48
N ALA A 38 5.50 -39.82 -16.28
CA ALA A 38 6.60 -39.98 -17.23
C ALA A 38 6.98 -41.47 -17.42
N LEU A 39 7.13 -42.21 -16.33
CA LEU A 39 7.45 -43.63 -16.36
C LEU A 39 6.34 -44.46 -17.01
N ASN A 40 5.08 -44.17 -16.70
CA ASN A 40 3.96 -44.87 -17.32
C ASN A 40 3.97 -44.73 -18.85
N TYR A 41 4.23 -43.52 -19.37
CA TYR A 41 4.34 -43.32 -20.81
C TYR A 41 5.56 -44.01 -21.41
N TYR A 42 6.69 -44.01 -20.70
CA TYR A 42 7.93 -44.67 -21.15
C TYR A 42 7.74 -46.19 -21.23
N PHE A 43 7.21 -46.82 -20.18
CA PHE A 43 6.98 -48.27 -20.15
C PHE A 43 5.90 -48.70 -21.12
N ALA A 44 4.81 -47.93 -21.24
CA ALA A 44 3.75 -48.25 -22.20
C ALA A 44 4.24 -48.15 -23.65
N LEU A 45 5.11 -47.20 -23.98
CA LEU A 45 5.67 -47.07 -25.33
C LEU A 45 6.52 -48.29 -25.72
N HIS A 46 7.30 -48.80 -24.76
CA HIS A 46 8.27 -49.86 -24.98
C HIS A 46 7.77 -51.26 -24.61
N ASN A 47 6.47 -51.38 -24.28
CA ASN A 47 5.83 -52.61 -23.80
C ASN A 47 6.60 -53.28 -22.65
N ILE A 48 7.10 -52.47 -21.72
CA ILE A 48 7.84 -52.95 -20.54
C ILE A 48 6.82 -53.38 -19.49
N ASN A 49 6.61 -54.69 -19.39
CA ASN A 49 5.72 -55.28 -18.40
C ASN A 49 6.40 -55.44 -17.05
N ASP A 50 7.70 -55.75 -17.04
CA ASP A 50 8.53 -55.86 -15.83
C ASP A 50 9.78 -54.97 -15.97
N PRO A 51 9.83 -53.84 -15.23
CA PRO A 51 11.01 -52.99 -15.19
C PRO A 51 12.26 -53.72 -14.69
N ASP A 52 12.16 -54.62 -13.72
CA ASP A 52 13.31 -55.31 -13.14
C ASP A 52 13.95 -56.29 -14.15
N GLU A 53 13.16 -56.86 -15.06
CA GLU A 53 13.68 -57.68 -16.17
C GLU A 53 14.34 -56.82 -17.25
N TYR A 54 13.72 -55.67 -17.55
CA TYR A 54 14.17 -54.77 -18.60
C TYR A 54 15.46 -54.03 -18.25
N PHE A 55 15.58 -53.54 -17.02
CA PHE A 55 16.74 -52.78 -16.53
C PHE A 55 17.76 -53.71 -15.89
N LYS A 56 18.90 -53.92 -16.57
CA LYS A 56 20.01 -54.74 -16.04
C LYS A 56 21.09 -53.83 -15.47
N ASP A 57 21.63 -54.21 -14.31
CA ASP A 57 22.77 -53.51 -13.72
C ASP A 57 23.99 -53.63 -14.64
N THR A 58 24.36 -52.51 -15.26
CA THR A 58 25.45 -52.48 -16.24
C THR A 58 26.80 -52.82 -15.63
N ARG A 59 26.96 -52.73 -14.31
CA ARG A 59 28.22 -53.09 -13.61
C ARG A 59 28.49 -54.58 -13.62
N LEU A 60 27.47 -55.40 -13.86
CA LEU A 60 27.57 -56.87 -13.91
C LEU A 60 27.83 -57.39 -15.33
N LEU A 61 27.84 -56.51 -16.34
CA LEU A 61 28.00 -56.89 -17.73
C LEU A 61 29.44 -56.71 -18.20
N ASN A 62 29.85 -57.48 -19.21
CA ASN A 62 31.08 -57.16 -19.92
C ASN A 62 30.90 -55.87 -20.74
N LYS A 63 32.02 -55.22 -21.07
CA LYS A 63 32.03 -53.92 -21.75
C LYS A 63 31.28 -53.89 -23.09
N LYS A 64 31.26 -55.00 -23.83
CA LYS A 64 30.60 -55.09 -25.13
C LYS A 64 29.07 -55.14 -24.97
N ASP A 65 28.59 -55.94 -24.02
CA ASP A 65 27.17 -56.07 -23.74
C ASP A 65 26.63 -54.83 -23.02
N GLU A 66 27.43 -54.22 -22.15
CA GLU A 66 27.15 -52.91 -21.56
C GLU A 66 26.90 -51.85 -22.65
N LEU A 67 27.82 -51.74 -23.63
CA LEU A 67 27.70 -50.74 -24.69
C LEU A 67 26.44 -50.97 -25.54
N LYS A 68 26.19 -52.21 -25.97
CA LYS A 68 24.97 -52.56 -26.72
C LYS A 68 23.69 -52.23 -25.94
N LEU A 69 23.67 -52.53 -24.65
CA LEU A 69 22.51 -52.27 -23.82
C LEU A 69 22.29 -50.76 -23.62
N LYS A 70 23.37 -50.00 -23.41
CA LYS A 70 23.31 -48.53 -23.33
C LYS A 70 22.83 -47.90 -24.63
N ASP A 71 23.30 -48.38 -25.78
CA ASP A 71 22.85 -47.90 -27.10
C ASP A 71 21.33 -48.12 -27.27
N LYS A 72 20.85 -49.32 -26.93
CA LYS A 72 19.40 -49.63 -26.92
C LYS A 72 18.63 -48.64 -26.02
N TYR A 73 19.09 -48.45 -24.79
CA TYR A 73 18.42 -47.56 -23.85
C TYR A 73 18.39 -46.10 -24.32
N LEU A 74 19.44 -45.63 -25.01
CA LEU A 74 19.46 -44.30 -25.63
C LEU A 74 18.41 -44.19 -26.74
N GLU A 75 18.32 -45.19 -27.63
CA GLU A 75 17.30 -45.26 -28.68
C GLU A 75 15.89 -45.23 -28.10
N ASP A 76 15.67 -45.93 -26.98
CA ASP A 76 14.40 -45.97 -26.28
C ASP A 76 14.04 -44.61 -25.66
N ILE A 77 15.02 -43.89 -25.11
CA ILE A 77 14.81 -42.52 -24.59
C ILE A 77 14.54 -41.54 -25.74
N GLU A 78 15.24 -41.65 -26.86
CA GLU A 78 15.00 -40.82 -28.06
C GLU A 78 13.58 -41.05 -28.60
N SER A 79 13.19 -42.31 -28.75
CA SER A 79 11.85 -42.73 -29.16
C SER A 79 10.78 -42.22 -28.22
N PHE A 80 11.05 -42.21 -26.91
CA PHE A 80 10.15 -41.63 -25.92
C PHE A 80 9.93 -40.13 -26.11
N ILE A 81 10.99 -39.34 -26.33
CA ILE A 81 10.84 -37.89 -26.59
C ILE A 81 10.09 -37.64 -27.90
N LEU A 82 10.36 -38.42 -28.95
CA LEU A 82 9.66 -38.34 -30.22
C LEU A 82 8.19 -38.73 -30.09
N TYR A 83 7.88 -39.75 -29.30
CA TYR A 83 6.51 -40.15 -28.97
C TYR A 83 5.73 -39.04 -28.25
N LEU A 84 6.33 -38.44 -27.22
CA LEU A 84 5.71 -37.31 -26.50
C LEU A 84 5.37 -36.15 -27.43
N LYS A 85 6.20 -35.92 -28.46
CA LYS A 85 6.01 -34.92 -29.50
C LYS A 85 4.92 -35.31 -30.49
N LYS A 86 4.97 -36.53 -31.02
CA LYS A 86 4.01 -37.05 -32.01
C LYS A 86 2.59 -37.05 -31.44
N GLU A 87 2.42 -37.57 -30.23
CA GLU A 87 1.11 -37.68 -29.56
C GLU A 87 0.68 -36.39 -28.85
N ASN A 88 1.48 -35.33 -28.93
CA ASN A 88 1.20 -34.03 -28.28
C ASN A 88 0.88 -34.15 -26.77
N ILE A 89 1.52 -35.11 -26.10
CA ILE A 89 1.36 -35.38 -24.66
C ILE A 89 2.05 -34.28 -23.86
N ALA A 90 3.32 -34.02 -24.19
CA ALA A 90 4.08 -32.93 -23.62
C ALA A 90 3.93 -31.71 -24.52
N LYS A 91 3.31 -30.66 -24.00
CA LYS A 91 2.97 -29.49 -24.82
C LYS A 91 3.99 -28.36 -24.70
N GLY A 92 4.67 -28.23 -23.56
CA GLY A 92 5.70 -27.21 -23.33
C GLY A 92 7.09 -27.80 -23.06
N GLU A 93 8.14 -27.07 -23.43
CA GLU A 93 9.54 -27.44 -23.23
C GLU A 93 9.84 -27.93 -21.79
N SER A 94 9.29 -27.25 -20.79
CA SER A 94 9.44 -27.64 -19.38
C SER A 94 8.84 -29.00 -19.06
N THR A 95 7.76 -29.39 -19.73
CA THR A 95 7.12 -30.70 -19.54
C THR A 95 8.01 -31.81 -20.11
N TYR A 96 8.57 -31.63 -21.31
CA TYR A 96 9.56 -32.56 -21.87
C TYR A 96 10.76 -32.72 -20.95
N LYS A 97 11.33 -31.60 -20.48
CA LYS A 97 12.48 -31.63 -19.56
C LYS A 97 12.16 -32.36 -18.27
N ASN A 98 10.98 -32.14 -17.69
CA ASN A 98 10.55 -32.81 -16.46
C ASN A 98 10.36 -34.32 -16.68
N TYR A 99 9.71 -34.74 -17.76
CA TYR A 99 9.51 -36.16 -18.06
C TYR A 99 10.83 -36.86 -18.37
N LYS A 100 11.68 -36.25 -19.20
CA LYS A 100 13.03 -36.74 -19.45
C LYS A 100 13.84 -36.85 -18.15
N SER A 101 13.77 -35.85 -17.28
CA SER A 101 14.48 -35.85 -16.00
C SER A 101 14.00 -36.98 -15.08
N ALA A 102 12.69 -37.29 -15.10
CA ALA A 102 12.15 -38.39 -14.32
C ALA A 102 12.66 -39.75 -14.83
N VAL A 103 12.64 -39.96 -16.14
CA VAL A 103 13.19 -41.17 -16.77
C VAL A 103 14.69 -41.28 -16.49
N LYS A 104 15.46 -40.21 -16.72
CA LYS A 104 16.90 -40.16 -16.40
C LYS A 104 17.20 -40.60 -14.96
N GLN A 105 16.51 -40.00 -13.97
CA GLN A 105 16.72 -40.35 -12.57
C GLN A 105 16.37 -41.81 -12.28
N PHE A 106 15.38 -42.36 -12.97
CA PHE A 106 15.05 -43.77 -12.82
C PHE A 106 16.14 -44.70 -13.38
N PHE A 107 16.74 -44.36 -14.52
CA PHE A 107 17.92 -45.07 -15.04
C PHE A 107 19.11 -45.03 -14.07
N GLU A 108 19.32 -43.89 -13.40
CA GLU A 108 20.36 -43.72 -12.38
C GLU A 108 20.16 -44.65 -11.17
N GLU A 109 18.91 -44.96 -10.77
CA GLU A 109 18.61 -45.95 -9.72
C GLU A 109 19.04 -47.39 -10.08
N TYR A 110 19.15 -47.70 -11.38
CA TYR A 110 19.69 -48.96 -11.88
C TYR A 110 21.18 -48.87 -12.23
N HIS A 111 21.85 -47.80 -11.80
CA HIS A 111 23.26 -47.51 -12.06
C HIS A 111 23.60 -47.40 -13.55
N ILE A 112 22.63 -46.98 -14.37
CA ILE A 112 22.82 -46.75 -15.81
C ILE A 112 23.09 -45.26 -16.01
N GLU A 113 24.35 -44.92 -16.24
CA GLU A 113 24.79 -43.55 -16.52
C GLU A 113 25.11 -43.33 -17.99
N PHE A 114 24.69 -42.19 -18.51
CA PHE A 114 24.92 -41.73 -19.88
C PHE A 114 25.81 -40.48 -19.90
N LYS A 115 26.62 -40.33 -20.95
CA LYS A 115 27.54 -39.21 -21.13
C LYS A 115 26.78 -37.92 -21.43
N ASP A 116 27.41 -36.79 -21.11
CA ASP A 116 26.86 -35.46 -21.43
C ASP A 116 26.62 -35.26 -22.93
N SER A 117 27.45 -35.85 -23.79
CA SER A 117 27.28 -35.82 -25.24
C SER A 117 25.98 -36.47 -25.70
N GLU A 118 25.58 -37.58 -25.06
CA GLU A 118 24.35 -38.32 -25.36
C GLU A 118 23.13 -37.51 -24.89
N TRP A 119 23.18 -36.94 -23.68
CA TRP A 119 22.14 -36.03 -23.21
C TRP A 119 22.00 -34.77 -24.05
N LYS A 120 23.09 -34.24 -24.61
CA LYS A 120 23.06 -33.13 -25.58
C LYS A 120 22.30 -33.52 -26.85
N LYS A 121 22.45 -34.74 -27.35
CA LYS A 121 21.69 -35.26 -28.50
C LYS A 121 20.19 -35.32 -28.19
N ILE A 122 19.81 -35.91 -27.05
CA ILE A 122 18.42 -35.98 -26.59
C ILE A 122 17.81 -34.58 -26.41
N ASN A 123 18.56 -33.63 -25.86
CA ASN A 123 18.09 -32.25 -25.67
C ASN A 123 17.75 -31.55 -26.98
N LYS A 124 18.42 -31.86 -28.10
CA LYS A 124 18.11 -31.30 -29.42
C LYS A 124 16.76 -31.77 -29.97
N LEU A 125 16.25 -32.90 -29.49
CA LEU A 125 14.93 -33.43 -29.87
C LEU A 125 13.78 -32.69 -29.16
N ILE A 126 14.06 -32.06 -28.02
CA ILE A 126 13.06 -31.30 -27.26
C ILE A 126 12.72 -30.02 -28.02
N PRO A 127 11.43 -29.75 -28.31
CA PRO A 127 11.05 -28.51 -28.96
C PRO A 127 11.39 -27.31 -28.07
N VAL A 128 12.20 -26.41 -28.60
CA VAL A 128 12.47 -25.11 -27.98
C VAL A 128 11.28 -24.21 -28.33
N ASN A 129 10.26 -24.27 -27.50
CA ASN A 129 9.22 -23.24 -27.56
C ASN A 129 9.86 -22.00 -26.94
N GLY A 130 10.02 -20.92 -27.71
CA GLY A 130 10.39 -19.61 -27.16
C GLY A 130 9.50 -19.31 -25.95
N LYS A 131 9.99 -18.54 -24.97
CA LYS A 131 9.16 -18.14 -23.81
C LYS A 131 7.96 -17.34 -24.31
N VAL A 132 6.87 -18.02 -24.67
CA VAL A 132 5.56 -17.43 -24.96
C VAL A 132 4.93 -17.09 -23.61
N PHE A 133 5.58 -16.20 -22.87
CA PHE A 133 4.98 -15.56 -21.71
C PHE A 133 4.36 -14.25 -22.19
N ASN A 134 3.23 -14.37 -22.88
CA ASN A 134 2.28 -13.25 -23.05
C ASN A 134 1.43 -13.10 -21.76
N ASP A 135 2.03 -13.28 -20.58
CA ASP A 135 1.38 -12.91 -19.32
C ASP A 135 1.40 -11.39 -19.29
N LEU A 136 0.36 -10.77 -19.87
CA LEU A 136 0.17 -9.34 -19.75
C LEU A 136 0.04 -9.01 -18.27
N PRO A 137 0.85 -8.06 -17.75
CA PRO A 137 0.72 -7.64 -16.37
C PRO A 137 -0.69 -7.07 -16.16
N LEU A 138 -1.29 -7.40 -15.03
CA LEU A 138 -2.50 -6.72 -14.58
C LEU A 138 -2.09 -5.30 -14.19
N ASP A 139 -2.73 -4.30 -14.78
CA ASP A 139 -2.60 -2.91 -14.35
C ASP A 139 -3.55 -2.61 -13.18
N LYS A 140 -3.36 -1.45 -12.53
CA LYS A 140 -4.17 -1.04 -11.37
C LYS A 140 -5.66 -0.96 -11.69
N GLU A 141 -6.02 -0.48 -12.88
CA GLU A 141 -7.41 -0.31 -13.29
C GLU A 141 -8.13 -1.65 -13.45
N LYS A 142 -7.49 -2.63 -14.09
CA LYS A 142 -8.04 -3.99 -14.19
C LYS A 142 -8.15 -4.66 -12.83
N ILE A 143 -7.14 -4.51 -11.97
CA ILE A 143 -7.21 -5.06 -10.60
C ILE A 143 -8.37 -4.40 -9.85
N ARG A 144 -8.52 -3.08 -9.93
CA ARG A 144 -9.62 -2.35 -9.31
C ARG A 144 -10.97 -2.84 -9.81
N LEU A 145 -11.15 -2.99 -11.12
CA LEU A 145 -12.38 -3.50 -11.73
C LEU A 145 -12.73 -4.90 -11.22
N ILE A 146 -11.77 -5.82 -11.22
CA ILE A 146 -11.94 -7.19 -10.73
C ILE A 146 -12.33 -7.16 -9.24
N LEU A 147 -11.57 -6.45 -8.41
CA LEU A 147 -11.73 -6.47 -6.96
C LEU A 147 -12.94 -5.68 -6.45
N SER A 148 -13.47 -4.72 -7.22
CA SER A 148 -14.74 -4.05 -6.92
C SER A 148 -15.94 -4.98 -7.06
N ASN A 149 -15.82 -6.04 -7.86
CA ASN A 149 -16.86 -7.06 -8.05
C ASN A 149 -16.60 -8.34 -7.23
N ALA A 150 -15.47 -8.41 -6.52
CA ALA A 150 -15.12 -9.55 -5.68
C ALA A 150 -15.87 -9.51 -4.34
N ASP A 151 -16.25 -10.67 -3.82
CA ASP A 151 -16.63 -10.79 -2.42
C ASP A 151 -15.44 -10.47 -1.48
N SER A 152 -15.72 -10.14 -0.21
CA SER A 152 -14.67 -9.65 0.69
C SER A 152 -13.54 -10.66 0.93
N MET A 153 -13.80 -11.97 0.87
CA MET A 153 -12.74 -12.97 1.01
C MET A 153 -11.82 -12.97 -0.19
N LEU A 154 -12.38 -13.05 -1.41
CA LEU A 154 -11.58 -13.08 -2.63
C LEU A 154 -10.82 -11.76 -2.80
N LYS A 155 -11.45 -10.62 -2.43
CA LYS A 155 -10.80 -9.31 -2.36
C LYS A 155 -9.60 -9.31 -1.42
N ALA A 156 -9.78 -9.76 -0.18
CA ALA A 156 -8.70 -9.86 0.79
C ALA A 156 -7.57 -10.79 0.30
N PHE A 157 -7.91 -11.97 -0.23
CA PHE A 157 -6.94 -12.93 -0.75
C PHE A 157 -6.10 -12.35 -1.90
N ALA A 158 -6.77 -11.74 -2.89
CA ALA A 158 -6.12 -11.16 -4.04
C ALA A 158 -5.24 -9.95 -3.67
N LEU A 159 -5.70 -9.06 -2.78
CA LEU A 159 -4.89 -7.95 -2.28
C LEU A 159 -3.68 -8.44 -1.50
N THR A 160 -3.81 -9.53 -0.73
CA THR A 160 -2.64 -10.13 -0.06
C THR A 160 -1.59 -10.57 -1.07
N ILE A 161 -1.96 -11.24 -2.17
CA ILE A 161 -1.01 -11.59 -3.23
C ILE A 161 -0.41 -10.34 -3.87
N ALA A 162 -1.26 -9.39 -4.27
CA ALA A 162 -0.85 -8.19 -4.98
C ALA A 162 0.11 -7.31 -4.17
N HIS A 163 -0.01 -7.31 -2.83
CA HIS A 163 0.77 -6.44 -1.96
C HIS A 163 1.93 -7.13 -1.22
N SER A 164 2.01 -8.46 -1.24
CA SER A 164 3.11 -9.22 -0.62
C SER A 164 3.96 -10.03 -1.60
N GLY A 165 3.46 -10.27 -2.83
CA GLY A 165 4.12 -11.12 -3.83
C GLY A 165 4.14 -12.62 -3.50
N GLN A 166 3.42 -13.06 -2.46
CA GLN A 166 3.36 -14.47 -2.09
C GLN A 166 2.63 -15.31 -3.15
N ARG A 167 2.96 -16.61 -3.23
CA ARG A 167 2.23 -17.53 -4.11
C ARG A 167 0.88 -17.88 -3.48
N GLU A 168 -0.10 -18.16 -4.33
CA GLU A 168 -1.44 -18.45 -3.87
C GLU A 168 -1.52 -19.74 -3.02
N GLU A 169 -0.64 -20.73 -3.26
CA GLU A 169 -0.53 -21.92 -2.43
C GLU A 169 -0.03 -21.62 -1.01
N ASP A 170 0.85 -20.64 -0.86
CA ASP A 170 1.45 -20.28 0.43
C ASP A 170 0.40 -19.65 1.33
N LEU A 171 -0.38 -18.73 0.76
CA LEU A 171 -1.48 -18.07 1.45
C LEU A 171 -2.59 -19.03 1.90
N SER A 172 -2.76 -20.16 1.20
CA SER A 172 -3.77 -21.16 1.56
C SER A 172 -3.50 -21.90 2.89
N ASN A 173 -2.29 -21.74 3.44
CA ASN A 173 -1.86 -22.38 4.69
C ASN A 173 -1.70 -21.40 5.86
N ILE A 174 -1.89 -20.10 5.62
CA ILE A 174 -1.83 -19.06 6.65
C ILE A 174 -2.99 -19.23 7.62
N GLU A 175 -2.71 -19.14 8.91
CA GLU A 175 -3.67 -19.15 10.00
C GLU A 175 -3.86 -17.78 10.63
N LEU A 176 -4.93 -17.65 11.43
CA LEU A 176 -5.24 -16.40 12.14
C LEU A 176 -4.14 -16.02 13.14
N SER A 177 -3.44 -16.99 13.73
CA SER A 177 -2.31 -16.77 14.64
C SER A 177 -1.08 -16.18 13.95
N ASP A 178 -1.01 -16.27 12.63
CA ASP A 178 0.12 -15.77 11.85
C ASP A 178 -0.02 -14.28 11.54
N LEU A 179 -1.15 -13.66 11.89
CA LEU A 179 -1.48 -12.27 11.59
C LEU A 179 -0.97 -11.31 12.67
N HIS A 180 -0.16 -10.34 12.26
CA HIS A 180 0.30 -9.21 13.08
C HIS A 180 -0.17 -7.91 12.42
N LEU A 181 -1.48 -7.64 12.49
CA LEU A 181 -2.13 -6.54 11.76
C LEU A 181 -1.93 -5.17 12.43
N GLU A 182 -1.59 -5.17 13.70
CA GLU A 182 -1.25 -4.02 14.54
C GLU A 182 0.14 -3.45 14.24
N GLU A 183 1.03 -4.23 13.61
CA GLU A 183 2.34 -3.78 13.19
C GLU A 183 2.26 -2.75 12.03
N ASN A 184 3.32 -1.93 11.88
CA ASN A 184 3.44 -0.97 10.78
C ASN A 184 4.79 -1.16 10.05
N PRO A 185 4.83 -1.73 8.83
CA PRO A 185 3.68 -2.20 8.05
C PRO A 185 3.11 -3.49 8.65
N PRO A 186 1.81 -3.78 8.44
CA PRO A 186 1.21 -5.02 8.91
C PRO A 186 1.96 -6.24 8.35
N ARG A 187 2.15 -7.26 9.18
CA ARG A 187 2.98 -8.43 8.88
C ARG A 187 2.17 -9.72 8.98
N ILE A 188 2.53 -10.69 8.15
CA ILE A 188 2.01 -12.05 8.23
C ILE A 188 3.18 -13.02 8.29
N ASN A 189 3.19 -13.89 9.30
CA ASN A 189 4.16 -14.94 9.43
C ASN A 189 3.83 -16.12 8.51
N ASN A 190 4.85 -16.83 8.08
CA ASN A 190 4.77 -18.01 7.23
C ASN A 190 5.80 -19.03 7.71
N ASP A 191 5.69 -19.39 8.99
CA ASP A 191 6.60 -20.33 9.66
C ASP A 191 6.40 -21.77 9.18
N LYS A 192 5.22 -22.05 8.60
CA LYS A 192 4.88 -23.33 7.99
C LYS A 192 5.55 -23.43 6.62
N LEU A 193 6.86 -23.67 6.66
CA LEU A 193 7.73 -24.00 5.53
C LEU A 193 7.20 -25.23 4.77
N ASN A 194 6.14 -25.06 3.98
CA ASN A 194 5.59 -26.13 3.16
C ASN A 194 6.36 -26.31 1.86
N THR A 195 7.65 -25.96 1.84
CA THR A 195 8.45 -26.06 0.62
C THR A 195 9.79 -26.71 0.87
N THR A 196 9.98 -27.78 0.11
CA THR A 196 11.21 -28.35 -0.45
C THR A 196 12.40 -27.38 -0.60
N THR A 197 12.14 -26.07 -0.73
CA THR A 197 13.11 -24.99 -0.61
C THR A 197 13.08 -24.37 0.79
N LYS A 198 14.00 -24.77 1.68
CA LYS A 198 14.32 -24.17 3.01
C LYS A 198 14.77 -22.68 2.95
N ARG A 199 14.30 -21.92 1.96
CA ARG A 199 14.87 -20.64 1.51
C ARG A 199 13.84 -19.51 1.45
N ARG A 200 12.61 -19.76 1.90
CA ARG A 200 11.57 -18.73 1.99
C ARG A 200 11.62 -18.04 3.34
N ARG A 201 11.25 -16.77 3.36
CA ARG A 201 11.23 -15.98 4.59
C ARG A 201 10.06 -16.41 5.47
N PRO A 202 10.25 -16.40 6.80
CA PRO A 202 9.20 -16.74 7.75
C PRO A 202 8.14 -15.63 7.88
N TYR A 203 8.24 -14.54 7.12
CA TYR A 203 7.26 -13.46 7.14
C TYR A 203 7.20 -12.71 5.81
N PHE A 204 6.14 -11.93 5.64
CA PHE A 204 5.99 -10.93 4.59
C PHE A 204 5.13 -9.78 5.08
N TYR A 205 5.30 -8.62 4.44
CA TYR A 205 4.54 -7.41 4.74
C TYR A 205 3.36 -7.23 3.78
N ILE A 206 2.33 -6.54 4.26
CA ILE A 206 1.18 -6.11 3.47
C ILE A 206 0.92 -4.61 3.71
N THR A 207 0.13 -3.99 2.85
CA THR A 207 -0.27 -2.59 3.02
C THR A 207 -1.46 -2.46 3.99
N ASN A 208 -1.72 -1.23 4.46
CA ASN A 208 -2.93 -0.94 5.24
C ASN A 208 -4.23 -1.18 4.44
N GLU A 209 -4.19 -1.04 3.12
CA GLU A 209 -5.32 -1.39 2.24
C GLU A 209 -5.64 -2.89 2.31
N THR A 210 -4.62 -3.75 2.30
CA THR A 210 -4.81 -5.19 2.50
C THR A 210 -5.28 -5.50 3.91
N LYS A 211 -4.70 -4.86 4.94
CA LYS A 211 -5.14 -5.01 6.33
C LYS A 211 -6.64 -4.76 6.46
N ASN A 212 -7.14 -3.63 5.95
CA ASN A 212 -8.55 -3.28 6.02
C ASN A 212 -9.43 -4.34 5.33
N ALA A 213 -8.99 -4.81 4.15
CA ALA A 213 -9.71 -5.87 3.44
C ALA A 213 -9.73 -7.21 4.22
N ILE A 214 -8.64 -7.56 4.90
CA ILE A 214 -8.58 -8.73 5.78
C ILE A 214 -9.53 -8.54 6.97
N GLU A 215 -9.50 -7.39 7.65
CA GLU A 215 -10.39 -7.11 8.78
C GLU A 215 -11.88 -7.18 8.37
N ASP A 216 -12.23 -6.64 7.20
CA ASP A 216 -13.58 -6.75 6.65
C ASP A 216 -13.98 -8.19 6.34
N TRP A 217 -13.05 -9.00 5.83
CA TRP A 217 -13.27 -10.43 5.66
C TRP A 217 -13.48 -11.13 7.02
N LEU A 218 -12.67 -10.83 8.02
CA LEU A 218 -12.75 -11.45 9.36
C LEU A 218 -14.12 -11.22 10.02
N LYS A 219 -14.75 -10.06 9.82
CA LYS A 219 -16.11 -9.76 10.32
C LYS A 219 -17.17 -10.76 9.84
N GLN A 220 -17.03 -11.30 8.62
CA GLN A 220 -18.01 -12.23 8.03
C GLN A 220 -17.50 -13.67 7.89
N ARG A 221 -16.23 -13.93 8.19
CA ARG A 221 -15.58 -15.24 8.05
C ARG A 221 -16.31 -16.36 8.78
N ASN A 222 -16.73 -16.13 10.03
CA ASN A 222 -17.39 -17.17 10.82
C ASN A 222 -18.76 -17.54 10.23
N ARG A 223 -19.54 -16.55 9.78
CA ARG A 223 -20.82 -16.78 9.08
C ARG A 223 -20.61 -17.57 7.78
N TYR A 224 -19.56 -17.25 7.04
CA TYR A 224 -19.20 -17.98 5.82
C TYR A 224 -18.89 -19.46 6.10
N ILE A 225 -18.09 -19.74 7.13
CA ILE A 225 -17.76 -21.13 7.52
C ILE A 225 -19.03 -21.88 7.91
N GLU A 226 -19.91 -21.27 8.71
CA GLU A 226 -21.16 -21.89 9.15
C GLU A 226 -22.12 -22.18 7.99
N TYR A 227 -22.27 -21.24 7.05
CA TYR A 227 -23.09 -21.40 5.85
C TYR A 227 -22.60 -22.57 5.00
N HIS A 228 -21.30 -22.60 4.68
CA HIS A 228 -20.75 -23.68 3.88
C HIS A 228 -20.80 -25.03 4.58
N ARG A 229 -20.72 -25.07 5.92
CA ARG A 229 -20.94 -26.30 6.71
C ARG A 229 -22.31 -26.89 6.42
N LYS A 230 -23.38 -26.08 6.49
CA LYS A 230 -24.78 -26.54 6.29
C LYS A 230 -25.01 -27.13 4.89
N ILE A 231 -24.35 -26.58 3.87
CA ILE A 231 -24.58 -26.98 2.47
C ILE A 231 -23.80 -28.22 2.08
N SER A 232 -22.63 -28.45 2.67
CA SER A 232 -21.64 -29.35 2.08
C SER A 232 -21.49 -30.71 2.77
N ASN A 233 -22.26 -30.99 3.83
CA ASN A 233 -22.09 -32.17 4.70
C ASN A 233 -20.60 -32.45 5.03
N LEU A 234 -19.79 -31.38 5.10
CA LEU A 234 -18.35 -31.52 5.27
C LEU A 234 -18.05 -31.94 6.71
N PRO A 235 -17.09 -32.86 6.92
CA PRO A 235 -16.74 -33.34 8.25
C PRO A 235 -16.25 -32.22 9.17
N ILE A 236 -16.36 -32.45 10.48
CA ILE A 236 -15.98 -31.61 11.63
C ILE A 236 -14.61 -30.90 11.50
N LYS A 237 -13.69 -31.39 10.65
CA LYS A 237 -12.42 -30.71 10.31
C LYS A 237 -12.59 -29.25 9.84
N TYR A 238 -13.75 -28.85 9.31
CA TYR A 238 -14.02 -27.44 8.97
C TYR A 238 -14.34 -26.56 10.20
N GLU A 239 -14.89 -27.13 11.29
CA GLU A 239 -15.30 -26.38 12.49
C GLU A 239 -14.13 -25.68 13.21
N ARG A 240 -12.90 -26.14 12.96
CA ARG A 240 -11.66 -25.66 13.60
C ARG A 240 -10.61 -25.20 12.60
N SER A 241 -10.99 -24.92 11.35
CA SER A 241 -10.02 -24.39 10.40
C SER A 241 -9.59 -22.99 10.86
N ASN A 242 -8.47 -22.90 11.58
CA ASN A 242 -7.82 -21.64 11.95
C ASN A 242 -7.23 -20.90 10.74
N LYS A 243 -7.38 -21.44 9.53
CA LYS A 243 -6.89 -20.83 8.30
C LYS A 243 -7.54 -19.48 8.03
N LEU A 244 -6.74 -18.47 7.69
CA LEU A 244 -7.23 -17.15 7.28
C LEU A 244 -8.26 -17.26 6.15
N PHE A 245 -7.94 -18.09 5.14
CA PHE A 245 -8.80 -18.37 3.99
C PHE A 245 -9.23 -19.84 3.99
N PRO A 246 -10.45 -20.17 4.44
CA PRO A 246 -10.92 -21.55 4.60
C PRO A 246 -11.41 -22.14 3.28
N LEU A 247 -10.59 -22.10 2.22
CA LEU A 247 -10.89 -22.69 0.92
C LEU A 247 -9.67 -23.40 0.33
N SER A 248 -9.92 -24.45 -0.46
CA SER A 248 -8.88 -25.02 -1.30
C SER A 248 -8.51 -24.07 -2.43
N ILE A 249 -7.24 -24.11 -2.84
CA ILE A 249 -6.74 -23.23 -3.90
C ILE A 249 -7.50 -23.39 -5.23
N GLY A 250 -7.97 -24.61 -5.52
CA GLY A 250 -8.80 -24.88 -6.69
C GLY A 250 -10.13 -24.12 -6.65
N ARG A 251 -10.79 -24.05 -5.48
CA ARG A 251 -12.03 -23.28 -5.32
C ARG A 251 -11.78 -21.78 -5.46
N ILE A 252 -10.68 -21.27 -4.91
CA ILE A 252 -10.29 -19.85 -5.06
C ILE A 252 -10.05 -19.52 -6.54
N ARG A 253 -9.30 -20.36 -7.26
CA ARG A 253 -9.07 -20.21 -8.71
C ARG A 253 -10.38 -20.22 -9.51
N ASN A 254 -11.32 -21.12 -9.18
CA ASN A 254 -12.62 -21.15 -9.85
C ASN A 254 -13.43 -19.88 -9.60
N ARG A 255 -13.43 -19.36 -8.37
CA ARG A 255 -14.09 -18.08 -8.04
C ARG A 255 -13.43 -16.91 -8.77
N TRP A 256 -12.11 -16.88 -8.83
CA TRP A 256 -11.37 -15.89 -9.60
C TRP A 256 -11.75 -15.92 -11.09
N ASN A 257 -11.77 -17.10 -11.71
CA ASN A 257 -12.13 -17.24 -13.12
C ASN A 257 -13.58 -16.84 -13.39
N LYS A 258 -14.51 -17.17 -12.48
CA LYS A 258 -15.89 -16.69 -12.56
C LYS A 258 -15.95 -15.17 -12.51
N LEU A 259 -15.24 -14.57 -11.56
CA LEU A 259 -15.16 -13.12 -11.42
C LEU A 259 -14.60 -12.44 -12.68
N LEU A 260 -13.57 -13.02 -13.30
CA LEU A 260 -13.05 -12.52 -14.59
C LEU A 260 -14.14 -12.51 -15.66
N LYS A 261 -14.97 -13.55 -15.71
CA LYS A 261 -16.09 -13.63 -16.66
C LYS A 261 -17.17 -12.59 -16.34
N ASP A 262 -17.45 -12.37 -15.06
CA ASP A 262 -18.44 -11.40 -14.61
C ASP A 262 -18.03 -9.95 -14.94
N VAL A 263 -16.73 -9.69 -15.23
CA VAL A 263 -16.19 -8.37 -15.61
C VAL A 263 -15.61 -8.33 -17.03
N ASP A 264 -15.94 -9.30 -17.89
CA ASP A 264 -15.48 -9.40 -19.29
C ASP A 264 -13.94 -9.39 -19.47
N LEU A 265 -13.21 -9.97 -18.51
CA LEU A 265 -11.76 -10.16 -18.53
C LEU A 265 -11.36 -11.64 -18.58
N ASP A 266 -12.24 -12.51 -19.09
CA ASP A 266 -12.05 -13.95 -19.16
C ASP A 266 -11.34 -14.42 -20.45
N GLU A 267 -10.62 -13.49 -21.11
CA GLU A 267 -9.81 -13.75 -22.29
C GLU A 267 -8.94 -15.02 -22.11
N ILE A 268 -8.99 -15.88 -23.13
CA ILE A 268 -8.28 -17.16 -23.12
C ILE A 268 -7.03 -17.06 -24.00
N SER A 269 -5.89 -17.41 -23.42
CA SER A 269 -4.64 -17.65 -24.13
C SER A 269 -4.47 -19.15 -24.40
N LYS A 270 -4.28 -19.51 -25.67
CA LYS A 270 -3.91 -20.87 -26.07
C LYS A 270 -2.38 -20.98 -26.11
N ILE A 271 -1.79 -21.40 -25.00
CA ILE A 271 -0.34 -21.63 -24.91
C ILE A 271 -0.12 -23.12 -24.99
N ASN A 272 0.63 -23.57 -26.00
CA ASN A 272 0.98 -24.98 -26.16
C ASN A 272 -0.27 -25.87 -26.12
N GLY A 273 -1.32 -25.58 -26.91
CA GLY A 273 -2.52 -26.42 -26.95
C GLY A 273 -3.29 -26.60 -25.63
N LYS A 274 -3.01 -25.77 -24.62
CA LYS A 274 -3.79 -25.66 -23.37
C LYS A 274 -4.43 -24.28 -23.31
N ILE A 275 -5.68 -24.27 -22.87
CA ILE A 275 -6.51 -23.09 -22.68
C ILE A 275 -6.24 -22.57 -21.28
N TYR A 276 -5.78 -21.33 -21.18
CA TYR A 276 -5.57 -20.64 -19.93
C TYR A 276 -6.28 -19.30 -19.96
N TYR A 277 -6.86 -18.88 -18.84
CA TYR A 277 -7.19 -17.46 -18.67
C TYR A 277 -5.91 -16.63 -18.74
N LYS A 278 -5.97 -15.54 -19.50
CA LYS A 278 -4.91 -14.56 -19.68
C LYS A 278 -4.55 -13.89 -18.37
N TYR A 279 -5.56 -13.60 -17.54
CA TYR A 279 -5.40 -13.10 -16.18
C TYR A 279 -5.62 -14.22 -15.16
N ARG A 280 -4.69 -14.35 -14.22
CA ARG A 280 -4.70 -15.36 -13.16
C ARG A 280 -4.24 -14.71 -11.85
N LEU A 281 -4.45 -15.41 -10.73
CA LEU A 281 -3.91 -14.99 -9.43
C LEU A 281 -2.38 -14.79 -9.49
N TYR A 282 -1.66 -15.58 -10.29
CA TYR A 282 -0.22 -15.41 -10.50
C TYR A 282 0.14 -14.03 -11.11
N ASN A 283 -0.73 -13.43 -11.93
CA ASN A 283 -0.49 -12.09 -12.49
C ASN A 283 -0.48 -11.00 -11.40
N LEU A 284 -1.14 -11.21 -10.25
CA LEU A 284 -1.07 -10.31 -9.09
C LEU A 284 0.32 -10.33 -8.43
N LYS A 285 0.97 -11.50 -8.41
CA LYS A 285 2.36 -11.62 -7.97
C LYS A 285 3.31 -10.91 -8.95
N SER A 286 3.07 -11.04 -10.26
CA SER A 286 3.80 -10.26 -11.27
C SER A 286 3.56 -8.75 -11.08
N TYR A 287 2.34 -8.33 -10.76
CA TYR A 287 2.02 -6.94 -10.40
C TYR A 287 2.88 -6.47 -9.22
N PHE A 288 2.94 -7.21 -8.11
CA PHE A 288 3.81 -6.86 -6.98
C PHE A 288 5.26 -6.62 -7.41
N ARG A 289 5.82 -7.57 -8.17
CA ARG A 289 7.21 -7.50 -8.65
C ARG A 289 7.46 -6.27 -9.53
N SER A 290 6.53 -5.95 -10.41
CA SER A 290 6.64 -4.83 -11.35
C SER A 290 6.36 -3.47 -10.70
N TYR A 291 5.39 -3.40 -9.79
CA TYR A 291 4.88 -2.13 -9.25
C TYR A 291 5.51 -1.72 -7.92
N LEU A 292 6.21 -2.59 -7.19
CA LEU A 292 6.93 -2.17 -5.97
C LEU A 292 8.00 -1.10 -6.28
N ASN A 293 8.51 -1.04 -7.53
CA ASN A 293 9.55 -0.10 -7.96
C ASN A 293 10.89 -0.24 -7.21
N ASN A 294 11.13 -1.42 -6.62
CA ASN A 294 12.41 -1.86 -6.10
C ASN A 294 12.54 -3.37 -6.38
N LYS A 295 13.24 -3.71 -7.46
CA LYS A 295 13.30 -5.08 -7.96
C LYS A 295 13.99 -6.02 -6.97
N ASP A 296 15.10 -5.59 -6.36
CA ASP A 296 15.86 -6.45 -5.44
C ASP A 296 15.04 -6.75 -4.18
N LEU A 297 14.37 -5.74 -3.61
CA LEU A 297 13.42 -5.94 -2.51
C LEU A 297 12.28 -6.87 -2.92
N ALA A 298 11.72 -6.70 -4.12
CA ALA A 298 10.62 -7.55 -4.59
C ALA A 298 11.06 -9.02 -4.76
N GLU A 299 12.21 -9.28 -5.40
CA GLU A 299 12.77 -10.64 -5.51
C GLU A 299 13.06 -11.24 -4.14
N TYR A 300 13.58 -10.43 -3.22
CA TYR A 300 13.85 -10.81 -1.84
C TYR A 300 12.58 -11.25 -1.12
N LEU A 301 11.54 -10.43 -1.12
CA LEU A 301 10.27 -10.71 -0.43
C LEU A 301 9.49 -11.88 -1.06
N ILE A 302 9.61 -12.06 -2.38
CA ILE A 302 9.03 -13.22 -3.08
C ILE A 302 9.81 -14.52 -2.80
N GLY A 303 11.06 -14.43 -2.36
CA GLY A 303 11.95 -15.58 -2.15
C GLY A 303 12.45 -16.21 -3.47
N HIS A 304 12.71 -15.40 -4.50
CA HIS A 304 13.35 -15.86 -5.74
C HIS A 304 14.86 -15.94 -5.58
N VAL A 305 15.48 -17.08 -5.85
CA VAL A 305 16.95 -17.21 -5.80
C VAL A 305 17.52 -16.79 -7.15
N ASP A 306 17.75 -15.49 -7.31
CA ASP A 306 18.56 -14.96 -8.43
C ASP A 306 19.95 -14.54 -7.93
N ILE A 307 20.91 -14.37 -8.83
CA ILE A 307 22.28 -13.94 -8.49
C ILE A 307 22.24 -12.61 -7.71
N SER A 308 21.39 -11.67 -8.09
CA SER A 308 21.22 -10.39 -7.40
C SER A 308 20.72 -10.55 -5.96
N ASN A 309 19.82 -11.50 -5.70
CA ASN A 309 19.23 -11.70 -4.38
C ASN A 309 20.22 -12.30 -3.36
N ARG A 310 21.35 -12.87 -3.81
CA ARG A 310 22.42 -13.33 -2.90
C ARG A 310 23.15 -12.18 -2.21
N TYR A 311 23.10 -10.97 -2.77
CA TYR A 311 23.77 -9.79 -2.24
C TYR A 311 22.85 -8.89 -1.41
N TYR A 312 21.54 -9.12 -1.45
CA TYR A 312 20.57 -8.37 -0.65
C TYR A 312 20.57 -8.88 0.80
N LYS A 313 21.55 -8.40 1.59
CA LYS A 313 21.82 -8.79 2.98
C LYS A 313 21.27 -7.78 4.01
N LYS A 314 20.14 -7.13 3.71
CA LYS A 314 19.50 -6.20 4.65
C LYS A 314 18.93 -6.95 5.85
N ASN A 315 18.99 -6.32 7.02
CA ASN A 315 18.31 -6.82 8.21
C ASN A 315 16.79 -6.56 8.13
N GLU A 316 16.01 -7.20 8.99
CA GLU A 316 14.54 -7.10 8.97
C GLU A 316 14.03 -5.65 9.10
N LYS A 317 14.71 -4.81 9.91
CA LYS A 317 14.34 -3.41 10.10
C LYS A 317 14.56 -2.59 8.82
N GLU A 318 15.67 -2.79 8.13
CA GLU A 318 15.94 -2.12 6.86
C GLU A 318 14.98 -2.58 5.76
N ILE A 319 14.61 -3.86 5.73
CA ILE A 319 13.61 -4.41 4.79
C ILE A 319 12.24 -3.79 5.06
N LYS A 320 11.88 -3.63 6.33
CA LYS A 320 10.66 -2.98 6.78
C LYS A 320 10.58 -1.52 6.31
N GLU A 321 11.67 -0.77 6.49
CA GLU A 321 11.79 0.63 6.05
C GLU A 321 11.71 0.75 4.53
N ASP A 322 12.42 -0.13 3.81
CA ASP A 322 12.35 -0.24 2.35
C ASP A 322 10.92 -0.53 1.89
N TYR A 323 10.25 -1.54 2.49
CA TYR A 323 8.87 -1.86 2.14
C TYR A 323 7.94 -0.67 2.36
N LEU A 324 8.00 0.00 3.51
CA LEU A 324 7.19 1.19 3.78
C LEU A 324 7.40 2.29 2.72
N LYS A 325 8.65 2.54 2.34
CA LYS A 325 9.01 3.53 1.32
C LYS A 325 8.39 3.24 -0.05
N PHE A 326 8.32 1.97 -0.43
CA PHE A 326 7.93 1.55 -1.78
C PHE A 326 6.48 1.03 -1.88
N SER A 327 5.86 0.66 -0.76
CA SER A 327 4.54 0.02 -0.70
C SER A 327 3.38 0.89 -1.19
N THR A 328 3.53 2.21 -1.19
CA THR A 328 2.54 3.16 -1.76
C THR A 328 2.31 2.93 -3.26
N ASN A 329 3.32 2.43 -3.98
CA ASN A 329 3.19 2.12 -5.40
C ASN A 329 2.27 0.93 -5.65
N LEU A 330 2.07 0.06 -4.66
CA LEU A 330 1.25 -1.14 -4.76
C LEU A 330 -0.24 -0.84 -4.63
N LEU A 331 -0.61 0.27 -3.99
CA LEU A 331 -2.00 0.57 -3.64
C LEU A 331 -2.91 0.63 -4.88
N ILE A 332 -4.11 0.03 -4.77
CA ILE A 332 -5.05 -0.14 -5.88
C ILE A 332 -6.12 0.96 -5.88
N TYR A 333 -6.70 1.27 -4.72
CA TYR A 333 -7.81 2.22 -4.61
C TYR A 333 -7.37 3.68 -4.38
N THR A 334 -6.09 3.96 -4.13
CA THR A 334 -5.59 5.34 -3.99
C THR A 334 -4.99 5.85 -5.30
N ASP A 335 -5.38 7.04 -5.72
CA ASP A 335 -4.74 7.72 -6.86
C ASP A 335 -3.28 8.02 -6.55
N THR A 336 -2.38 7.58 -7.43
CA THR A 336 -0.93 7.73 -7.25
C THR A 336 -0.48 9.20 -7.21
N ASN A 337 -1.27 10.12 -7.79
CA ASN A 337 -1.02 11.55 -7.74
C ASN A 337 -1.21 12.10 -6.32
N ILE A 338 -2.23 11.62 -5.60
CA ILE A 338 -2.49 12.01 -4.21
C ILE A 338 -1.34 11.57 -3.32
N THR A 339 -0.76 10.38 -3.55
CA THR A 339 0.37 9.87 -2.76
C THR A 339 1.67 10.64 -2.94
N LYS A 340 1.97 11.16 -4.14
CA LYS A 340 3.17 12.01 -4.34
C LYS A 340 3.02 13.33 -3.59
N ASP A 341 1.85 13.96 -3.72
CA ASP A 341 1.54 15.19 -3.01
C ASP A 341 1.51 14.97 -1.51
N THR A 342 0.98 13.85 -1.00
CA THR A 342 1.01 13.57 0.46
C THR A 342 2.41 13.24 0.97
N ILE A 343 3.28 12.62 0.17
CA ILE A 343 4.69 12.41 0.53
C ILE A 343 5.44 13.75 0.57
N GLU A 344 5.21 14.65 -0.39
CA GLU A 344 5.77 16.00 -0.38
C GLU A 344 5.24 16.82 0.80
N HIS A 345 3.94 16.80 1.06
CA HIS A 345 3.34 17.44 2.22
C HIS A 345 3.92 16.89 3.54
N ARG A 346 4.17 15.58 3.66
CA ARG A 346 4.81 15.01 4.86
C ARG A 346 6.23 15.54 5.06
N LYS A 347 7.03 15.61 4.00
CA LYS A 347 8.36 16.22 4.07
C LYS A 347 8.27 17.69 4.49
N HIS A 348 7.31 18.42 3.92
CA HIS A 348 7.08 19.81 4.27
C HIS A 348 6.65 19.99 5.73
N ILE A 349 5.80 19.09 6.27
CA ILE A 349 5.41 19.08 7.68
C ILE A 349 6.59 18.80 8.59
N GLU A 350 7.49 17.86 8.26
CA GLU A 350 8.70 17.63 9.05
C GLU A 350 9.63 18.84 9.04
N GLU A 351 9.75 19.52 7.90
CA GLU A 351 10.55 20.73 7.78
C GLU A 351 9.95 21.88 8.61
N ILE A 352 8.62 22.05 8.56
CA ILE A 352 7.90 23.01 9.40
C ILE A 352 8.10 22.67 10.88
N LYS A 353 8.00 21.40 11.29
CA LYS A 353 8.25 21.00 12.69
C LYS A 353 9.66 21.36 13.16
N LYS A 354 10.68 21.19 12.31
CA LYS A 354 12.05 21.63 12.61
C LYS A 354 12.12 23.14 12.78
N ARG A 355 11.48 23.90 11.88
CA ARG A 355 11.44 25.37 11.99
C ARG A 355 10.73 25.85 13.24
N VAL A 356 9.58 25.27 13.58
CA VAL A 356 8.82 25.57 14.81
C VAL A 356 9.70 25.32 16.04
N LYS A 357 10.37 24.17 16.12
CA LYS A 357 11.29 23.86 17.22
C LYS A 357 12.43 24.87 17.35
N ASN A 358 13.02 25.29 16.22
CA ASN A 358 14.05 26.34 16.23
C ASN A 358 13.49 27.68 16.68
N THR A 359 12.28 28.06 16.23
CA THR A 359 11.63 29.31 16.66
C THR A 359 11.27 29.30 18.14
N GLU A 360 10.82 28.17 18.67
CA GLU A 360 10.57 28.00 20.12
C GLU A 360 11.87 28.21 20.92
N GLN A 361 12.99 27.67 20.44
CA GLN A 361 14.29 27.89 21.05
C GLN A 361 14.70 29.37 21.02
N VAL A 362 14.62 30.03 19.86
CA VAL A 362 14.93 31.45 19.73
C VAL A 362 14.02 32.31 20.62
N ASN A 363 12.74 31.98 20.72
CA ASN A 363 11.82 32.70 21.61
C ASN A 363 12.18 32.53 23.09
N SER A 364 12.66 31.34 23.49
CA SER A 364 13.12 31.12 24.86
C SER A 364 14.35 31.97 25.19
N GLU A 365 15.32 32.06 24.28
CA GLU A 365 16.50 32.91 24.41
C GLU A 365 16.12 34.40 24.43
N LEU A 366 15.14 34.81 23.60
CA LEU A 366 14.67 36.19 23.56
C LEU A 366 13.99 36.60 24.88
N ASN A 367 13.16 35.72 25.46
CA ASN A 367 12.50 35.97 26.73
C ASN A 367 13.49 36.09 27.88
N GLU A 368 14.56 35.29 27.89
CA GLU A 368 15.65 35.41 28.86
C GLU A 368 16.37 36.76 28.72
N ASN A 369 16.62 37.20 27.48
CA ASN A 369 17.19 38.52 27.22
C ASN A 369 16.29 39.68 27.66
N ILE A 370 14.98 39.58 27.43
CA ILE A 370 14.01 40.57 27.89
C ILE A 370 14.05 40.67 29.42
N LYS A 371 14.01 39.54 30.12
CA LYS A 371 14.11 39.52 31.59
C LYS A 371 15.40 40.15 32.09
N ASN A 372 16.54 39.85 31.47
CA ASN A 372 17.82 40.46 31.81
C ASN A 372 17.83 41.97 31.56
N LEU A 373 17.14 42.45 30.52
CA LEU A 373 16.99 43.88 30.26
C LEU A 373 16.08 44.55 31.28
N GLU A 374 14.95 43.93 31.64
CA GLU A 374 14.05 44.41 32.69
C GLU A 374 14.76 44.56 34.03
N GLU A 375 15.59 43.58 34.42
CA GLU A 375 16.43 43.66 35.62
C GLU A 375 17.44 44.82 35.56
N LYS A 376 18.07 45.03 34.40
CA LYS A 376 18.96 46.18 34.18
C LYS A 376 18.21 47.51 34.26
N PHE A 377 17.05 47.62 33.63
CA PHE A 377 16.21 48.81 33.70
C PHE A 377 15.79 49.11 35.14
N ALA A 378 15.34 48.12 35.90
CA ALA A 378 15.00 48.29 37.32
C ALA A 378 16.21 48.78 38.15
N SER A 379 17.42 48.30 37.85
CA SER A 379 18.64 48.78 38.52
C SER A 379 18.96 50.24 38.19
N ILE A 380 18.77 50.65 36.93
CA ILE A 380 18.99 52.03 36.47
C ILE A 380 17.94 52.96 37.06
N GLU A 381 16.66 52.56 37.04
CA GLU A 381 15.58 53.31 37.68
C GLU A 381 15.89 53.56 39.15
N LYS A 382 16.31 52.52 39.88
CA LYS A 382 16.70 52.65 41.28
C LYS A 382 17.80 53.70 41.49
N ILE A 383 18.89 53.63 40.73
CA ILE A 383 20.00 54.60 40.78
C ILE A 383 19.49 56.02 40.48
N LEU A 384 18.68 56.19 39.43
CA LEU A 384 18.09 57.48 39.07
C LEU A 384 17.21 58.03 40.18
N THR A 385 16.34 57.22 40.79
CA THR A 385 15.51 57.66 41.91
C THR A 385 16.34 58.04 43.14
N ASP A 386 17.38 57.27 43.47
CA ASP A 386 18.22 57.55 44.64
C ASP A 386 19.05 58.82 44.42
N GLU A 387 19.59 59.02 43.22
CA GLU A 387 20.39 60.20 42.85
C GLU A 387 19.51 61.45 42.72
N LEU A 388 18.36 61.38 42.05
CA LEU A 388 17.38 62.47 42.00
C LEU A 388 16.86 62.83 43.40
N ARG A 389 16.60 61.87 44.27
CA ARG A 389 16.19 62.13 45.67
C ARG A 389 17.27 62.84 46.48
N SER A 390 18.54 62.68 46.15
CA SER A 390 19.64 63.36 46.83
C SER A 390 19.90 64.78 46.29
N GLN A 391 19.56 65.06 45.03
CA GLN A 391 19.72 66.39 44.42
C GLN A 391 18.47 67.27 44.54
N ILE A 392 17.29 66.68 44.69
CA ILE A 392 16.03 67.41 44.85
C ILE A 392 15.84 67.75 46.33
N ASN A 393 16.02 69.03 46.69
CA ASN A 393 15.60 69.55 48.00
C ASN A 393 14.11 69.22 48.20
N PRO A 394 13.69 68.43 49.20
CA PRO A 394 12.31 67.95 49.36
C PRO A 394 11.28 69.05 49.73
N PHE A 395 11.58 70.31 49.42
CA PHE A 395 10.75 71.48 49.66
C PHE A 395 10.71 72.50 48.51
N TRP A 396 11.26 72.21 47.32
CA TRP A 396 11.18 73.18 46.20
C TRP A 396 9.73 73.52 45.76
N TRP A 397 8.76 72.67 46.08
CA TRP A 397 7.34 72.94 45.87
C TRP A 397 6.71 73.85 46.92
N LYS A 398 7.38 74.18 48.03
CA LYS A 398 6.87 75.16 49.01
C LYS A 398 6.93 76.61 48.50
N ASP A 399 7.76 76.87 47.50
CA ASP A 399 7.91 78.19 46.88
C ASP A 399 7.13 78.31 45.56
N LEU A 400 6.45 77.25 45.12
CA LEU A 400 5.52 77.32 44.00
C LEU A 400 4.22 78.00 44.47
N PRO A 401 3.74 79.04 43.78
CA PRO A 401 2.44 79.64 44.08
C PRO A 401 1.36 78.54 44.09
N GLN A 402 0.52 78.53 45.12
CA GLN A 402 -0.55 77.53 45.31
C GLN A 402 -1.40 77.34 44.04
N GLU A 403 -1.58 78.43 43.28
CA GLU A 403 -2.31 78.49 42.01
C GLU A 403 -1.69 77.61 40.90
N GLU A 404 -0.36 77.47 40.84
CA GLU A 404 0.32 76.62 39.85
C GLU A 404 0.21 75.12 40.18
N ILE A 405 0.18 74.78 41.48
CA ILE A 405 -0.02 73.40 41.94
C ILE A 405 -1.47 72.97 41.66
N GLU A 406 -2.44 73.83 41.98
CA GLU A 406 -3.85 73.57 41.71
C GLU A 406 -4.16 73.49 40.20
N ALA A 407 -3.49 74.29 39.38
CA ALA A 407 -3.61 74.22 37.92
C ALA A 407 -3.06 72.92 37.34
N LYS A 408 -1.91 72.43 37.83
CA LYS A 408 -1.34 71.14 37.38
C LYS A 408 -2.16 69.95 37.83
N VAL A 409 -2.64 69.94 39.08
CA VAL A 409 -3.53 68.87 39.59
C VAL A 409 -4.85 68.84 38.82
N LYS A 410 -5.42 70.01 38.48
CA LYS A 410 -6.59 70.08 37.60
C LYS A 410 -6.32 69.51 36.20
N LEU A 411 -5.16 69.81 35.62
CA LEU A 411 -4.77 69.29 34.31
C LEU A 411 -4.65 67.75 34.30
N THR A 412 -4.06 67.15 35.34
CA THR A 412 -3.98 65.69 35.45
C THR A 412 -5.36 65.05 35.64
N GLN A 413 -6.24 65.68 36.43
CA GLN A 413 -7.60 65.18 36.64
C GLN A 413 -8.43 65.25 35.34
N GLU A 414 -8.27 66.33 34.56
CA GLU A 414 -8.93 66.48 33.25
C GLU A 414 -8.42 65.47 32.21
N GLU A 415 -7.14 65.09 32.27
CA GLU A 415 -6.54 64.06 31.43
C GLU A 415 -7.03 62.64 31.79
N GLU A 416 -7.11 62.29 33.08
CA GLU A 416 -7.70 61.03 33.54
C GLU A 416 -9.18 60.93 33.13
N ASP A 417 -9.97 61.99 33.37
CA ASP A 417 -11.37 62.07 32.96
C ASP A 417 -11.54 61.97 31.43
N TYR A 418 -10.56 62.46 30.65
CA TYR A 418 -10.56 62.33 29.20
C TYR A 418 -10.29 60.89 28.74
N VAL A 419 -9.32 60.20 29.36
CA VAL A 419 -9.02 58.80 29.06
C VAL A 419 -10.21 57.90 29.40
N ASP A 420 -10.85 58.11 30.55
CA ASP A 420 -12.02 57.35 30.97
C ASP A 420 -13.22 57.56 30.04
N ARG A 421 -13.46 58.80 29.59
CA ARG A 421 -14.50 59.09 28.58
C ARG A 421 -14.23 58.36 27.27
N ILE A 422 -12.98 58.33 26.79
CA ILE A 422 -12.63 57.61 25.55
C ILE A 422 -12.87 56.11 25.71
N GLN A 423 -12.42 55.52 26.82
CA GLN A 423 -12.60 54.09 27.07
C GLN A 423 -14.08 53.70 27.15
N GLN A 424 -14.89 54.55 27.80
CA GLN A 424 -16.34 54.35 27.88
C GLN A 424 -17.02 54.51 26.52
N GLU A 425 -16.63 55.48 25.70
CA GLU A 425 -17.14 55.64 24.34
C GLU A 425 -16.82 54.44 23.44
N GLU A 426 -15.60 53.89 23.54
CA GLU A 426 -15.21 52.70 22.77
C GLU A 426 -16.00 51.47 23.20
N LEU A 427 -16.22 51.33 24.51
CA LEU A 427 -17.04 50.26 25.08
C LEU A 427 -18.48 50.32 24.56
N ASP A 428 -19.07 51.51 24.56
CA ASP A 428 -20.44 51.74 24.07
C ASP A 428 -20.55 51.49 22.55
N LYS A 429 -19.56 51.95 21.76
CA LYS A 429 -19.48 51.68 20.31
C LYS A 429 -19.40 50.18 20.03
N HIS A 430 -18.58 49.44 20.77
CA HIS A 430 -18.48 47.98 20.65
C HIS A 430 -19.81 47.29 20.96
N ASN A 431 -20.42 47.62 22.10
CA ASN A 431 -21.67 47.00 22.55
C ASN A 431 -22.83 47.28 21.58
N LYS A 432 -22.97 48.52 21.11
CA LYS A 432 -23.96 48.90 20.09
C LYS A 432 -23.78 48.08 18.81
N ARG A 433 -22.53 47.94 18.34
CA ARG A 433 -22.22 47.14 17.14
C ARG A 433 -22.61 45.67 17.31
N MET A 434 -22.35 45.06 18.47
CA MET A 434 -22.70 43.66 18.72
C MET A 434 -24.22 43.44 18.75
N LEU A 435 -24.97 44.37 19.35
CA LEU A 435 -26.43 44.36 19.36
C LEU A 435 -27.05 44.57 17.96
N GLU A 436 -26.38 45.31 17.07
CA GLU A 436 -26.78 45.42 15.67
C GLU A 436 -26.46 44.16 14.86
N LEU A 437 -25.30 43.53 15.13
CA LEU A 437 -24.88 42.32 14.43
C LEU A 437 -25.83 41.16 14.69
N ILE A 438 -26.26 40.92 15.93
CA ILE A 438 -27.15 39.80 16.26
C ILE A 438 -28.53 39.88 15.56
N LYS A 439 -28.97 41.08 15.15
CA LYS A 439 -30.21 41.27 14.39
C LYS A 439 -30.10 40.82 12.93
N LYS A 440 -28.89 40.64 12.39
CA LYS A 440 -28.71 40.26 10.98
C LYS A 440 -29.03 38.76 10.78
N PRO A 441 -29.65 38.36 9.66
CA PRO A 441 -30.07 36.98 9.41
C PRO A 441 -28.97 35.92 9.56
N LYS A 442 -27.72 36.28 9.24
CA LYS A 442 -26.53 35.41 9.33
C LYS A 442 -26.21 34.98 10.77
N TYR A 443 -26.66 35.72 11.78
CA TYR A 443 -26.43 35.43 13.20
C TYR A 443 -27.68 34.88 13.91
N LYS A 444 -28.70 34.46 13.15
CA LYS A 444 -29.91 33.84 13.70
C LYS A 444 -29.55 32.52 14.42
N GLY A 445 -29.71 32.50 15.75
CA GLY A 445 -29.40 31.35 16.61
C GLY A 445 -28.18 31.54 17.53
N TYR A 446 -27.40 32.61 17.34
CA TYR A 446 -26.34 32.97 18.29
C TYR A 446 -26.92 33.74 19.49
N LYS A 447 -26.33 33.57 20.67
CA LYS A 447 -26.66 34.35 21.89
C LYS A 447 -25.51 35.30 22.21
N LEU A 448 -25.81 36.48 22.75
CA LEU A 448 -24.78 37.37 23.31
C LEU A 448 -24.62 37.09 24.81
N LYS A 449 -23.39 37.11 25.30
CA LYS A 449 -23.04 37.12 26.72
C LYS A 449 -22.17 38.32 27.02
N MET A 450 -22.44 38.99 28.14
CA MET A 450 -21.63 40.09 28.62
C MET A 450 -20.47 39.54 29.46
N ILE A 451 -19.25 39.96 29.16
CA ILE A 451 -18.01 39.62 29.89
C ILE A 451 -17.24 40.93 30.04
N ASP A 452 -16.96 41.35 31.27
CA ASP A 452 -16.22 42.58 31.60
C ASP A 452 -16.78 43.82 30.88
N GLY A 453 -18.11 43.98 30.91
CA GLY A 453 -18.81 45.11 30.27
C GLY A 453 -18.93 45.03 28.74
N ARG A 454 -18.35 44.01 28.08
CA ARG A 454 -18.39 43.82 26.62
C ARG A 454 -19.29 42.65 26.20
N TYR A 455 -20.07 42.82 25.15
CA TYR A 455 -20.85 41.73 24.55
C TYR A 455 -20.00 40.86 23.61
N TYR A 456 -20.15 39.54 23.74
CA TYR A 456 -19.54 38.52 22.89
C TYR A 456 -20.57 37.47 22.46
N PHE A 457 -20.38 36.86 21.28
CA PHE A 457 -21.21 35.73 20.86
C PHE A 457 -20.80 34.46 21.63
N VAL A 458 -21.80 33.67 22.06
CA VAL A 458 -21.60 32.37 22.70
C VAL A 458 -22.38 31.31 21.93
N GLU A 459 -21.71 30.21 21.60
CA GLU A 459 -22.26 29.12 20.77
C GLU A 459 -23.32 28.28 21.49
N ASP A 460 -24.42 28.00 20.77
CA ASP A 460 -25.26 26.82 21.00
C ASP A 460 -24.88 25.76 19.93
N ARG A 461 -23.78 25.04 20.19
CA ARG A 461 -23.25 23.80 19.57
C ARG A 461 -23.65 23.39 18.13
N LYS A 462 -23.62 24.27 17.12
CA LYS A 462 -23.74 23.84 15.69
C LYS A 462 -22.84 24.51 14.65
N TYR A 463 -22.01 25.48 15.04
CA TYR A 463 -21.03 26.11 14.15
C TYR A 463 -19.73 26.26 14.91
N THR A 464 -18.57 26.13 14.28
CA THR A 464 -17.27 26.26 14.96
C THR A 464 -16.71 27.68 14.84
N ALA A 465 -15.80 28.06 15.73
CA ALA A 465 -15.04 29.31 15.63
C ALA A 465 -14.31 29.50 14.27
N GLU A 466 -13.97 28.42 13.57
CA GLU A 466 -13.41 28.47 12.21
C GLU A 466 -14.42 28.97 11.17
N ASP A 467 -15.69 28.59 11.29
CA ASP A 467 -16.76 29.05 10.39
C ASP A 467 -17.00 30.56 10.56
N PHE A 468 -16.85 31.07 11.79
CA PHE A 468 -16.93 32.49 12.11
C PHE A 468 -15.79 33.30 11.48
N ILE A 469 -14.54 32.84 11.62
CA ILE A 469 -13.36 33.50 11.03
C ILE A 469 -13.47 33.52 9.50
N LYS A 470 -13.91 32.43 8.87
CA LYS A 470 -14.14 32.37 7.42
C LYS A 470 -15.25 33.30 6.95
N ALA A 471 -16.30 33.48 7.76
CA ALA A 471 -17.42 34.37 7.46
C ALA A 471 -17.04 35.86 7.59
N ASP A 472 -16.27 36.27 8.60
CA ASP A 472 -15.81 37.65 8.79
C ASP A 472 -14.74 38.03 7.75
N PHE A 473 -13.82 37.11 7.46
CA PHE A 473 -12.79 37.31 6.44
C PHE A 473 -13.41 37.52 5.04
N ASN A 474 -14.43 36.72 4.68
CA ASN A 474 -15.13 36.88 3.40
C ASN A 474 -15.92 38.19 3.31
N ASP A 475 -16.58 38.64 4.38
CA ASP A 475 -17.33 39.91 4.37
C ASP A 475 -16.40 41.14 4.33
N ARG A 476 -15.23 41.09 4.98
CA ARG A 476 -14.19 42.13 4.86
C ARG A 476 -13.63 42.21 3.45
N ILE A 477 -13.33 41.07 2.83
CA ILE A 477 -12.87 41.00 1.44
C ILE A 477 -13.93 41.58 0.49
N VAL A 478 -15.20 41.16 0.61
CA VAL A 478 -16.27 41.67 -0.25
C VAL A 478 -16.47 43.18 -0.09
N ASN A 479 -16.42 43.72 1.14
CA ASN A 479 -16.48 45.17 1.35
C ASN A 479 -15.27 45.90 0.77
N MET A 480 -14.07 45.34 0.89
CA MET A 480 -12.84 45.91 0.32
C MET A 480 -12.91 45.97 -1.21
N PHE A 481 -13.39 44.88 -1.86
CA PHE A 481 -13.56 44.84 -3.31
C PHE A 481 -14.73 45.70 -3.82
N SER A 482 -15.78 45.92 -3.02
CA SER A 482 -16.91 46.77 -3.40
C SER A 482 -16.57 48.26 -3.49
N LYS A 483 -15.43 48.68 -2.93
CA LYS A 483 -14.94 50.06 -2.96
C LYS A 483 -13.93 50.34 -4.08
N LEU A 484 -13.50 49.31 -4.81
CA LEU A 484 -12.55 49.46 -5.90
C LEU A 484 -13.28 49.85 -7.18
N SER A 485 -12.71 50.80 -7.92
CA SER A 485 -13.14 51.14 -9.29
C SER A 485 -12.90 49.97 -10.24
N ASP A 486 -13.63 49.94 -11.36
CA ASP A 486 -13.46 48.90 -12.38
C ASP A 486 -12.02 48.87 -12.95
N GLU A 487 -11.32 50.02 -13.00
CA GLU A 487 -9.91 50.12 -13.40
C GLU A 487 -8.96 49.46 -12.39
N GLU A 488 -9.18 49.65 -11.08
CA GLU A 488 -8.38 49.02 -10.02
C GLU A 488 -8.57 47.52 -9.98
N ILE A 489 -9.81 47.05 -10.17
CA ILE A 489 -10.12 45.62 -10.32
C ILE A 489 -9.41 45.06 -11.57
N HIS A 490 -9.37 45.80 -12.68
CA HIS A 490 -8.67 45.37 -13.87
C HIS A 490 -7.15 45.26 -13.68
N LYS A 491 -6.53 46.22 -12.98
CA LYS A 491 -5.10 46.18 -12.61
C LYS A 491 -4.76 44.97 -11.74
N LEU A 492 -5.61 44.65 -10.76
CA LEU A 492 -5.45 43.46 -9.90
C LEU A 492 -5.59 42.16 -10.69
N ILE A 493 -6.51 42.09 -11.67
CA ILE A 493 -6.65 40.94 -12.56
C ILE A 493 -5.40 40.76 -13.44
N GLU A 494 -4.81 41.84 -13.97
CA GLU A 494 -3.58 41.77 -14.76
C GLU A 494 -2.35 41.36 -13.93
N GLN A 495 -2.24 41.85 -12.69
CA GLN A 495 -1.23 41.39 -11.74
C GLN A 495 -1.40 39.91 -11.41
N ALA A 496 -2.63 39.44 -11.18
CA ALA A 496 -2.92 38.03 -10.93
C ALA A 496 -2.63 37.14 -12.16
N LYS A 497 -2.88 37.62 -13.38
CA LYS A 497 -2.48 36.94 -14.63
C LYS A 497 -0.96 36.80 -14.75
N LYS A 498 -0.19 37.83 -14.38
CA LYS A 498 1.28 37.77 -14.32
C LYS A 498 1.77 36.75 -13.28
N MET A 499 1.12 36.65 -12.12
CA MET A 499 1.45 35.66 -11.08
C MET A 499 1.05 34.23 -11.47
N LYS A 500 -0.05 34.04 -12.21
CA LYS A 500 -0.50 32.72 -12.71
C LYS A 500 0.41 32.15 -13.81
N LYS A 501 1.14 33.01 -14.53
CA LYS A 501 2.25 32.57 -15.40
C LYS A 501 3.46 32.05 -14.62
N LEU A 502 3.51 32.21 -13.29
CA LEU A 502 4.65 31.83 -12.45
C LEU A 502 4.46 30.55 -11.63
N LYS A 503 3.25 30.05 -11.35
CA LYS A 503 3.05 28.75 -10.67
C LYS A 503 1.76 28.01 -11.05
N SER A 504 1.87 26.68 -11.10
CA SER A 504 0.84 25.69 -11.44
C SER A 504 -0.36 25.69 -10.49
N GLY A 505 -1.49 25.23 -11.03
CA GLY A 505 -2.83 25.52 -10.54
C GLY A 505 -3.24 24.83 -9.25
N GLU A 506 -4.04 25.55 -8.47
CA GLU A 506 -5.21 24.96 -7.82
C GLU A 506 -6.35 25.94 -7.53
N ILE A 507 -6.18 27.25 -7.72
CA ILE A 507 -7.30 28.20 -7.70
C ILE A 507 -7.12 29.17 -8.85
N ASP A 508 -8.11 29.27 -9.75
CA ASP A 508 -8.13 30.27 -10.81
C ASP A 508 -8.61 31.61 -10.22
N PRO A 509 -7.71 32.57 -9.93
CA PRO A 509 -8.08 33.80 -9.23
C PRO A 509 -9.07 34.62 -10.06
N ILE A 510 -9.05 34.45 -11.39
CA ILE A 510 -9.97 35.10 -12.32
C ILE A 510 -11.39 34.55 -12.15
N LYS A 511 -11.55 33.22 -11.96
CA LYS A 511 -12.87 32.63 -11.67
C LYS A 511 -13.39 33.11 -10.31
N MET A 512 -12.53 33.20 -9.30
CA MET A 512 -12.92 33.66 -7.97
C MET A 512 -13.34 35.15 -7.99
N ILE A 513 -12.58 36.02 -8.64
CA ILE A 513 -12.90 37.44 -8.78
C ILE A 513 -14.18 37.65 -9.61
N LYS A 514 -14.36 36.91 -10.72
CA LYS A 514 -15.60 36.95 -11.51
C LYS A 514 -16.81 36.49 -10.71
N LYS A 515 -16.66 35.45 -9.89
CA LYS A 515 -17.72 34.97 -8.99
C LYS A 515 -18.09 36.05 -7.95
N ILE A 516 -17.10 36.69 -7.33
CA ILE A 516 -17.33 37.78 -6.38
C ILE A 516 -18.03 38.98 -7.04
N LYS A 517 -17.62 39.38 -8.26
CA LYS A 517 -18.29 40.46 -9.02
C LYS A 517 -19.74 40.12 -9.34
N ASN A 518 -20.01 38.91 -9.83
CA ASN A 518 -21.36 38.46 -10.14
C ASN A 518 -22.25 38.37 -8.89
N ASP A 519 -21.73 37.86 -7.78
CA ASP A 519 -22.46 37.77 -6.51
C ASP A 519 -22.74 39.17 -5.93
N THR A 520 -21.84 40.13 -6.14
CA THR A 520 -22.01 41.54 -5.72
C THR A 520 -23.09 42.24 -6.55
N ILE A 521 -23.05 42.09 -7.88
CA ILE A 521 -24.09 42.60 -8.79
C ILE A 521 -25.45 41.98 -8.46
N ARG A 522 -25.49 40.67 -8.19
CA ARG A 522 -26.72 39.96 -7.83
C ARG A 522 -27.30 40.47 -6.51
N LYS A 523 -26.46 40.72 -5.49
CA LYS A 523 -26.87 41.32 -4.21
C LYS A 523 -27.35 42.76 -4.34
N GLN A 524 -26.74 43.57 -5.22
CA GLN A 524 -27.21 44.94 -5.51
C GLN A 524 -28.57 44.94 -6.21
N LYS A 525 -28.80 44.01 -7.14
CA LYS A 525 -30.11 43.83 -7.82
C LYS A 525 -31.21 43.31 -6.90
N MET A 526 -30.88 42.62 -5.80
CA MET A 526 -31.86 42.16 -4.80
C MET A 526 -32.18 43.22 -3.73
N LYS A 527 -31.38 44.29 -3.65
CA LYS A 527 -31.60 45.41 -2.71
C LYS A 527 -32.37 46.57 -3.33
N LYS A 528 -32.37 46.69 -4.66
CA LYS A 528 -33.35 47.49 -5.42
C LYS A 528 -34.60 46.64 -5.60
#